data_AF-A0A538RB32-F1
#
_entry.id   AF-A0A538RB32-F1
#
_cell.length_a   1.000
_cell.length_b   1.000
_cell.length_c   1.000
_cell.angle_alpha   90.00
_cell.angle_beta   90.00
_cell.angle_gamma   90.00
#
_symmetry.space_group_name_H-M   'P 1'
#
loop_
_entity.id
_entity.type
_entity.pdbx_description
1 polymer ?
#
loop_
_entity_poly.entity_id
_entity_poly.type
_entity_poly.pdbx_seq_one_letter_code
_entity_poly.pdbx_strand_id
1 'polypeptide(L)'
;ERRAADRGDAVARLAAQAVAAIERERWDLVVVTGGETAVALWSALGAERLDLIGAPAPGLALGQLRAPGRDPLAVLTKAGGFGPPDLLVTLQREAVA
;
A
#
# COMPACT_ATOMS: atom_id res chain seq x y z
N GLU A 1 21.36 -0.95 -15.77
CA GLU A 1 21.49 0.42 -15.21
C GLU A 1 20.34 1.33 -15.62
N ARG A 2 20.15 1.72 -16.90
CA ARG A 2 19.00 2.56 -17.32
C ARG A 2 17.62 2.04 -16.89
N ARG A 3 17.29 0.78 -17.19
CA ARG A 3 15.99 0.18 -16.78
C ARG A 3 15.72 0.19 -15.28
N ALA A 4 16.78 0.16 -14.47
CA ALA A 4 16.63 0.22 -13.01
C ALA A 4 16.37 1.66 -12.55
N ALA A 5 17.04 2.65 -13.15
CA ALA A 5 16.75 4.06 -12.94
C ALA A 5 15.32 4.42 -13.39
N ASP A 6 14.90 3.97 -14.57
CA ASP A 6 13.54 4.19 -15.09
C ASP A 6 12.48 3.62 -14.15
N ARG A 7 12.75 2.45 -13.55
CA ARG A 7 11.86 1.85 -12.54
C ARG A 7 11.82 2.69 -11.26
N GLY A 8 12.98 3.10 -10.75
CA GLY A 8 13.07 3.93 -9.54
C GLY A 8 12.27 5.22 -9.70
N ASP A 9 12.41 5.90 -10.83
CA ASP A 9 11.68 7.13 -11.16
C ASP A 9 10.17 6.87 -11.26
N ALA A 10 9.76 5.77 -11.90
CA ALA A 10 8.36 5.40 -11.98
C ALA A 10 7.74 5.14 -10.60
N VAL A 11 8.47 4.44 -9.72
CA VAL A 11 8.03 4.16 -8.34
C VAL A 11 7.94 5.45 -7.52
N ALA A 12 8.93 6.34 -7.62
CA ALA A 12 8.92 7.62 -6.91
C ALA A 12 7.75 8.50 -7.36
N ARG A 13 7.46 8.56 -8.67
CA ARG A 13 6.32 9.29 -9.21
C ARG A 13 4.99 8.69 -8.75
N LEU A 14 4.87 7.37 -8.75
CA LEU A 14 3.67 6.69 -8.26
C LEU A 14 3.43 6.99 -6.77
N ALA A 15 4.48 6.94 -5.95
CA ALA A 15 4.39 7.27 -4.52
C ALA A 15 3.93 8.72 -4.31
N ALA A 16 4.51 9.69 -5.04
CA ALA A 16 4.10 11.10 -4.95
C ALA A 16 2.62 11.31 -5.35
N GLN A 17 2.15 10.64 -6.41
CA GLN A 17 0.74 10.71 -6.82
C GLN A 17 -0.19 10.09 -5.76
N ALA A 18 0.22 8.97 -5.16
CA ALA A 18 -0.54 8.33 -4.10
C ALA A 18 -0.63 9.20 -2.83
N VAL A 19 0.47 9.84 -2.42
CA VAL A 19 0.48 10.81 -1.30
C VAL A 19 -0.51 11.94 -1.56
N ALA A 20 -0.44 12.57 -2.75
CA ALA A 20 -1.35 13.65 -3.12
C ALA A 20 -2.82 13.21 -3.10
N ALA A 21 -3.15 11.98 -3.53
CA ALA A 21 -4.51 11.46 -3.46
C ALA A 21 -4.95 11.19 -2.01
N ILE A 22 -4.05 10.66 -1.19
CA ILE A 22 -4.30 10.38 0.23
C ILE A 22 -4.53 11.65 1.05
N GLU A 23 -3.89 12.76 0.70
CA GLU A 23 -4.04 14.05 1.41
C GLU A 23 -5.30 14.81 1.00
N ARG A 24 -5.83 14.55 -0.20
CA ARG A 24 -7.00 15.26 -0.74
C ARG A 24 -8.32 14.86 -0.07
N GLU A 25 -8.43 13.62 0.39
CA GLU A 25 -9.65 13.09 1.01
C GLU A 25 -9.36 11.90 1.92
N ARG A 26 -10.37 11.47 2.70
CA ARG A 26 -10.25 10.31 3.58
C ARG A 26 -10.50 9.03 2.78
N TRP A 27 -9.64 8.03 3.00
CA TRP A 27 -9.74 6.70 2.41
C TRP A 27 -9.95 5.66 3.51
N ASP A 28 -10.90 4.75 3.32
CA ASP A 28 -11.15 3.66 4.28
C ASP A 28 -10.05 2.59 4.26
N LEU A 29 -9.42 2.38 3.09
CA LEU A 29 -8.34 1.42 2.91
C LEU A 29 -7.47 1.80 1.71
N VAL A 30 -6.15 1.74 1.87
CA VAL A 30 -5.18 1.84 0.77
C VAL A 30 -4.56 0.48 0.50
N VAL A 31 -4.75 -0.05 -0.71
CA VAL A 31 -4.17 -1.33 -1.14
C VAL A 31 -2.88 -1.05 -1.91
N VAL A 32 -1.78 -1.68 -1.48
CA VAL A 32 -0.45 -1.52 -2.08
C VAL A 32 0.10 -2.87 -2.52
N THR A 33 0.48 -2.99 -3.78
CA THR A 33 1.06 -4.23 -4.33
C THR A 33 2.52 -4.04 -4.73
N GLY A 34 3.38 -4.97 -4.32
CA GLY A 34 4.82 -4.92 -4.54
C GLY A 34 5.57 -4.28 -3.37
N GLY A 35 6.71 -4.87 -3.01
CA GLY A 35 7.52 -4.41 -1.88
C GLY A 35 8.16 -3.05 -2.13
N GLU A 36 8.72 -2.81 -3.31
CA GLU A 36 9.32 -1.52 -3.68
C GLU A 36 8.29 -0.39 -3.62
N THR A 37 7.07 -0.63 -4.11
CA THR A 37 5.97 0.33 -4.07
C THR A 37 5.52 0.62 -2.63
N ALA A 38 5.40 -0.41 -1.78
CA ALA A 38 5.06 -0.23 -0.37
C ALA A 38 6.11 0.62 0.34
N VAL A 39 7.39 0.27 0.24
CA VAL A 39 8.49 1.02 0.86
C VAL A 39 8.52 2.47 0.38
N ALA A 40 8.40 2.71 -0.93
CA ALA A 40 8.39 4.06 -1.48
C ALA A 40 7.24 4.91 -0.93
N LEU A 41 6.04 4.34 -0.81
CA LEU A 41 4.90 5.03 -0.22
C LEU A 41 5.09 5.31 1.28
N TRP A 42 5.62 4.35 2.04
CA TRP A 42 5.91 4.53 3.47
C TRP A 42 6.91 5.65 3.68
N SER A 43 7.99 5.67 2.91
CA SER A 43 8.99 6.74 2.97
C SER A 43 8.40 8.09 2.59
N ALA A 44 7.59 8.15 1.52
CA ALA A 44 6.97 9.40 1.08
C ALA A 44 5.94 9.95 2.08
N LEU A 45 5.23 9.07 2.80
CA LEU A 45 4.31 9.46 3.88
C LEU A 45 5.02 9.77 5.21
N GLY A 46 6.33 9.53 5.32
CA GLY A 46 7.05 9.62 6.60
C GLY A 46 6.55 8.61 7.64
N ALA A 47 6.12 7.42 7.19
CA ALA A 47 5.59 6.40 8.07
C ALA A 47 6.67 5.79 8.97
N GLU A 48 6.37 5.66 10.25
CA GLU A 48 7.29 5.17 11.28
C GLU A 48 7.06 3.71 11.62
N ARG A 49 5.79 3.26 11.54
CA ARG A 49 5.43 1.86 11.80
C ARG A 49 4.14 1.46 11.11
N LEU A 50 3.98 0.15 10.98
CA LEU A 50 2.74 -0.51 10.59
C LEU A 50 2.27 -1.37 11.76
N ASP A 51 1.17 -0.99 12.40
CA ASP A 51 0.53 -1.81 13.42
C ASP A 51 -0.26 -2.92 12.71
N LEU A 52 0.20 -4.16 12.77
CA LEU A 52 -0.44 -5.28 12.08
C LEU A 52 -1.78 -5.65 12.74
N ILE A 53 -2.82 -5.79 11.92
CA ILE A 53 -4.14 -6.29 12.33
C ILE A 53 -4.26 -7.77 11.96
N GLY A 54 -3.77 -8.16 10.78
CA GLY A 54 -3.86 -9.55 10.33
C GLY A 54 -3.32 -9.79 8.92
N ALA A 55 -3.48 -11.02 8.45
CA ALA A 55 -3.07 -11.46 7.13
C ALA A 55 -4.24 -12.22 6.47
N PRO A 56 -5.11 -11.53 5.70
CA PRO A 56 -6.34 -12.13 5.20
C PRO A 56 -6.12 -13.26 4.18
N ALA A 57 -4.96 -13.28 3.52
CA ALA A 57 -4.51 -14.42 2.72
C ALA A 57 -2.97 -14.48 2.67
N PRO A 58 -2.38 -15.59 2.18
CA PRO A 58 -0.94 -15.72 2.03
C PRO A 58 -0.33 -14.59 1.20
N GLY A 59 0.71 -13.94 1.74
CA GLY A 59 1.39 -12.82 1.07
C GLY A 59 0.68 -11.48 1.18
N LEU A 60 -0.36 -11.38 2.02
CA LEU A 60 -0.98 -10.10 2.40
C LEU A 60 -0.70 -9.74 3.86
N ALA A 61 -0.64 -8.43 4.13
CA ALA A 61 -0.66 -7.90 5.49
C ALA A 61 -1.61 -6.69 5.55
N LEU A 62 -2.59 -6.77 6.44
CA LEU A 62 -3.53 -5.71 6.79
C LEU A 62 -3.07 -5.04 8.10
N GLY A 63 -3.03 -3.72 8.13
CA GLY A 63 -2.63 -2.99 9.33
C GLY A 63 -2.95 -1.50 9.27
N GLN A 64 -2.52 -0.79 10.30
CA GLN A 64 -2.64 0.67 10.43
C GLN A 64 -1.26 1.30 10.29
N LEU A 65 -1.06 2.05 9.21
CA LEU A 65 0.15 2.81 8.98
C LEU A 65 0.13 4.07 9.87
N ARG A 66 1.20 4.26 10.65
CA ARG A 66 1.39 5.41 11.52
C ARG A 66 2.44 6.34 10.93
N ALA A 67 2.07 7.60 10.77
CA ALA A 67 2.95 8.68 10.36
C ALA A 67 2.72 9.90 11.28
N PRO A 68 3.74 10.71 11.58
CA PRO A 68 3.59 11.92 12.37
C PRO A 68 2.57 12.89 11.79
N GLY A 69 1.77 13.51 12.65
CA GLY A 69 0.79 14.53 12.25
C GLY A 69 -0.39 14.00 11.42
N ARG A 70 -0.60 12.69 11.39
CA ARG A 70 -1.57 12.02 10.53
C ARG A 70 -2.44 11.01 11.28
N ASP A 71 -3.73 11.01 10.97
CA ASP A 71 -4.65 9.94 11.39
C ASP A 71 -4.15 8.57 10.87
N PRO A 72 -4.30 7.48 11.64
CA PRO A 72 -3.88 6.16 11.20
C PRO A 72 -4.56 5.77 9.90
N LEU A 73 -3.77 5.27 8.95
CA LEU A 73 -4.29 4.83 7.66
C LEU A 73 -4.33 3.32 7.58
N ALA A 74 -5.52 2.78 7.36
CA ALA A 74 -5.66 1.37 7.05
C ALA A 74 -4.97 1.06 5.71
N VAL A 75 -4.07 0.09 5.74
CA VAL A 75 -3.34 -0.37 4.56
C VAL A 75 -3.41 -1.88 4.42
N LEU A 76 -3.61 -2.34 3.19
CA LEU A 76 -3.47 -3.74 2.80
C LEU A 76 -2.29 -3.85 1.84
N THR A 77 -1.21 -4.48 2.28
CA THR A 77 -0.08 -4.79 1.40
C THR A 77 -0.24 -6.16 0.78
N LYS A 78 0.21 -6.32 -0.45
CA LYS A 78 0.31 -7.59 -1.17
C LYS A 78 1.70 -7.74 -1.78
N ALA A 79 2.36 -8.86 -1.55
CA ALA A 79 3.57 -9.19 -2.29
C ALA A 79 3.26 -9.27 -3.80
N GLY A 80 4.20 -8.83 -4.65
CA GLY A 80 3.93 -8.55 -6.07
C GLY A 80 3.25 -9.70 -6.82
N GLY A 81 3.89 -10.87 -6.87
CA GLY A 81 3.38 -12.06 -7.57
C GLY A 81 2.42 -12.94 -6.76
N PHE A 82 1.91 -12.48 -5.62
CA PHE A 82 1.07 -13.30 -4.74
C PHE A 82 -0.42 -13.17 -5.05
N GLY A 83 -1.13 -14.28 -4.84
CA GLY A 83 -2.58 -14.41 -4.99
C GLY A 83 -3.04 -14.77 -6.40
N PRO A 84 -4.25 -15.34 -6.54
CA PRO A 84 -4.87 -15.53 -7.85
C PRO A 84 -5.23 -14.20 -8.51
N PRO A 85 -5.47 -14.17 -9.84
CA PRO A 85 -5.79 -12.93 -10.57
C PRO A 85 -7.01 -12.17 -10.05
N ASP A 86 -7.94 -12.85 -9.38
CA ASP A 86 -9.18 -12.31 -8.83
C ASP A 86 -9.09 -11.94 -7.34
N LEU A 87 -7.93 -12.10 -6.70
CA LEU A 87 -7.75 -11.94 -5.24
C LEU A 87 -8.39 -10.66 -4.67
N LEU A 88 -8.10 -9.51 -5.26
CA LEU A 88 -8.61 -8.23 -4.74
C LEU A 88 -10.14 -8.10 -4.88
N VAL A 89 -10.71 -8.69 -5.94
CA VAL A 89 -12.17 -8.72 -6.15
C VAL A 89 -12.81 -9.65 -5.13
N THR A 90 -12.22 -10.81 -4.88
CA THR A 90 -12.69 -11.76 -3.88
C THR A 90 -12.66 -11.15 -2.47
N LEU A 91 -11.54 -10.53 -2.08
CA LEU A 91 -11.42 -9.84 -0.79
C LEU A 91 -12.43 -8.70 -0.63
N GLN A 92 -12.68 -7.92 -1.69
CA GLN A 92 -13.67 -6.84 -1.65
C GLN A 92 -15.09 -7.38 -1.43
N ARG A 93 -15.44 -8.50 -2.07
CA ARG A 93 -16.76 -9.13 -1.89
C ARG A 93 -16.93 -9.67 -0.48
N GLU A 94 -15.90 -10.30 0.08
CA GLU A 94 -15.91 -10.82 1.44
C GLU A 94 -15.99 -9.71 2.50
N ALA A 95 -15.39 -8.55 2.25
CA ALA A 95 -15.40 -7.42 3.18
C ALA A 95 -16.74 -6.66 3.24
N VAL A 96 -17.58 -6.77 2.20
CA VAL A 96 -18.88 -6.06 2.09
C VAL A 96 -20.07 -6.99 2.34
N ALA A 97 -19.84 -8.30 2.41
CA ALA A 97 -20.84 -9.30 2.78
C ALA A 97 -21.16 -9.24 4.29
#